data_AF-A0A7C4CPH1-F1
#
_entry.id   AF-A0A7C4CPH1-F1
#
_cell.length_a   1.000
_cell.length_b   1.000
_cell.length_c   1.000
_cell.angle_alpha   90.00
_cell.angle_beta   90.00
_cell.angle_gamma   90.00
#
_symmetry.space_group_name_H-M   'P 1'
#
loop_
_entity.id
_entity.type
_entity.pdbx_description
1 polymer ?
#
loop_
_entity_poly.entity_id
_entity_poly.type
_entity_poly.pdbx_seq_one_letter_code
_entity_poly.pdbx_strand_id
1 'polypeptide(L)'
;MKTEEAYRELQQIVTEINEIQRRRKELSDRELSIILPLERAFGKSMQIIESAKNLVSELEKENLLFPGWNQKTDAIKRVGLKVRALIRKIRGLTFEDREQLYKEIIDNLTKVG
;
A
#
# COMPACT_ATOMS: atom_id res chain seq x y z
N MET A 1 -4.44 -12.17 34.42
CA MET A 1 -3.90 -12.53 33.09
C MET A 1 -4.41 -11.62 31.97
N LYS A 2 -5.70 -11.29 31.88
CA LYS A 2 -6.25 -10.46 30.78
C LYS A 2 -5.72 -9.02 30.65
N THR A 3 -5.24 -8.41 31.73
CA THR A 3 -4.80 -7.01 31.73
C THR A 3 -3.41 -6.80 31.15
N GLU A 4 -2.47 -7.72 31.39
CA GLU A 4 -1.10 -7.63 30.87
C GLU A 4 -1.07 -7.85 29.34
N GLU A 5 -1.90 -8.77 28.84
CA GLU A 5 -2.05 -9.04 27.40
C GLU A 5 -2.65 -7.83 26.67
N ALA A 6 -3.74 -7.25 27.20
CA ALA A 6 -4.36 -6.06 26.65
C ALA A 6 -3.41 -4.85 26.65
N TYR A 7 -2.58 -4.71 27.69
CA TYR A 7 -1.59 -3.63 27.77
C TYR A 7 -0.50 -3.77 26.70
N ARG A 8 0.00 -4.99 26.48
CA ARG A 8 0.99 -5.27 25.41
C ARG A 8 0.41 -5.03 24.02
N GLU A 9 -0.83 -5.41 23.78
CA GLU A 9 -1.52 -5.16 22.52
C GLU A 9 -1.68 -3.66 22.26
N LEU A 10 -2.11 -2.89 23.26
CA LEU A 10 -2.16 -1.43 23.20
C LEU A 10 -0.80 -0.81 22.90
N GLN A 11 0.27 -1.28 23.56
CA GLN A 11 1.63 -0.79 23.31
C GLN A 11 2.09 -1.06 21.87
N GLN A 12 1.77 -2.24 21.31
CA GLN A 12 2.08 -2.56 19.92
C GLN A 12 1.33 -1.64 18.96
N ILE A 13 0.02 -1.46 19.16
CA ILE A 13 -0.81 -0.57 18.34
C ILE A 13 -0.28 0.87 18.36
N VAL A 14 0.04 1.41 19.55
CA VAL A 14 0.59 2.76 19.69
C VAL A 14 1.94 2.89 18.97
N THR A 15 2.78 1.86 19.05
CA THR A 15 4.08 1.84 18.36
C THR A 15 3.90 1.85 16.84
N GLU A 16 2.98 1.04 16.31
CA GLU A 16 2.65 1.02 14.88
C GLU A 16 2.09 2.37 14.39
N ILE A 17 1.19 2.99 15.17
CA ILE A 17 0.64 4.32 14.85
C ILE A 17 1.75 5.36 14.79
N ASN A 18 2.64 5.40 15.78
CA ASN A 18 3.75 6.36 15.81
C ASN A 18 4.71 6.17 14.64
N GLU A 19 4.97 4.92 14.24
CA GLU A 19 5.80 4.64 13.08
C GLU A 19 5.13 5.10 11.78
N ILE A 20 3.84 4.83 11.59
CA ILE A 20 3.08 5.29 10.43
C ILE A 20 3.08 6.82 10.38
N GLN A 21 2.86 7.50 11.51
CA GLN A 21 2.89 8.96 11.57
C GLN A 21 4.27 9.54 11.22
N ARG A 22 5.36 8.90 11.68
CA ARG A 22 6.72 9.29 11.28
C ARG A 22 6.89 9.18 9.77
N ARG A 23 6.45 8.06 9.19
CA ARG A 23 6.59 7.79 7.75
C ARG A 23 5.73 8.69 6.88
N ARG A 24 4.57 9.14 7.35
CA ARG A 24 3.76 10.18 6.68
C ARG A 24 4.49 11.50 6.49
N LYS A 25 5.57 11.76 7.23
CA LYS A 25 6.43 12.94 6.99
C LYS A 25 7.34 12.78 5.77
N GLU A 26 7.56 11.54 5.32
CA GLU A 26 8.53 11.18 4.27
C GLU A 26 7.87 10.54 3.03
N LEU A 27 6.62 10.09 3.18
CA LEU A 27 5.84 9.36 2.18
C LEU A 27 4.44 9.96 2.07
N SER A 28 3.96 10.11 0.85
CA SER A 28 2.59 10.49 0.52
C SER A 28 1.60 9.37 0.88
N ASP A 29 0.33 9.75 1.04
CA ASP A 29 -0.75 8.78 1.30
C ASP A 29 -0.88 7.73 0.19
N ARG A 30 -0.56 8.11 -1.06
CA ARG A 30 -0.54 7.20 -2.22
C ARG A 30 0.59 6.17 -2.11
N GLU A 31 1.79 6.60 -1.75
CA GLU A 31 2.91 5.68 -1.53
C GLU A 31 2.60 4.74 -0.35
N LEU A 32 2.05 5.25 0.75
CA LEU A 32 1.68 4.45 1.91
C LEU A 32 0.58 3.42 1.60
N SER A 33 -0.37 3.76 0.71
CA SER A 33 -1.43 2.86 0.25
C SER A 33 -0.90 1.61 -0.45
N ILE A 34 0.31 1.68 -1.02
CA ILE A 34 1.00 0.56 -1.68
C ILE A 34 2.00 -0.10 -0.73
N ILE A 35 2.78 0.69 0.01
CA ILE A 35 3.90 0.18 0.83
C ILE A 35 3.40 -0.65 2.02
N LEU A 36 2.36 -0.19 2.74
CA LEU A 36 1.92 -0.86 3.96
C LEU A 36 1.39 -2.30 3.70
N PRO A 37 0.56 -2.55 2.68
CA PRO A 37 0.18 -3.92 2.31
C PRO A 37 1.38 -4.81 1.97
N LEU A 38 2.32 -4.28 1.18
CA LEU A 38 3.51 -5.03 0.77
C LEU A 38 4.40 -5.36 1.98
N GLU A 39 4.64 -4.40 2.87
CA GLU A 39 5.47 -4.66 4.06
C GLU A 39 4.83 -5.60 5.06
N ARG A 40 3.49 -5.61 5.19
CA ARG A 40 2.81 -6.63 6.00
C ARG A 40 3.02 -8.03 5.44
N ALA A 41 3.05 -8.18 4.12
CA ALA A 41 3.24 -9.48 3.48
C ALA A 41 4.71 -9.94 3.43
N PHE A 42 5.67 -9.01 3.30
CA PHE A 42 7.07 -9.35 3.01
C PHE A 42 8.08 -8.83 4.03
N GLY A 43 7.63 -8.08 5.03
CA GLY A 43 8.51 -7.28 5.88
C GLY A 43 9.01 -6.01 5.19
N LYS A 44 9.74 -5.21 5.97
CA LYS A 44 10.27 -3.92 5.50
C LYS A 44 11.48 -4.13 4.61
N SER A 45 11.52 -3.47 3.46
CA SER A 45 12.73 -3.40 2.64
C SER A 45 12.77 -2.10 1.82
N MET A 46 13.98 -1.59 1.60
CA MET A 46 14.19 -0.40 0.77
C MET A 46 13.69 -0.61 -0.67
N GLN A 47 13.81 -1.85 -1.18
CA GLN A 47 13.32 -2.22 -2.51
C GLN A 47 11.80 -2.09 -2.65
N ILE A 48 11.03 -2.46 -1.62
CA ILE A 48 9.55 -2.30 -1.61
C ILE A 48 9.18 -0.82 -1.66
N ILE A 49 9.86 -0.01 -0.84
CA ILE A 49 9.63 1.44 -0.79
C ILE A 49 9.91 2.03 -2.17
N GLU A 50 11.09 1.78 -2.75
CA GLU A 50 11.48 2.31 -4.05
C GLU A 50 10.54 1.85 -5.18
N SER A 51 10.11 0.59 -5.18
CA SER A 51 9.18 0.07 -6.17
C SER A 51 7.81 0.76 -6.10
N ALA A 52 7.33 1.05 -4.88
CA ALA A 52 6.08 1.78 -4.67
C ALA A 52 6.20 3.25 -5.10
N LYS A 53 7.30 3.93 -4.73
CA LYS A 53 7.57 5.31 -5.18
C LYS A 53 7.61 5.43 -6.69
N ASN A 54 8.30 4.49 -7.35
CA ASN A 54 8.38 4.44 -8.81
C ASN A 54 7.01 4.22 -9.44
N LEU A 55 6.19 3.33 -8.89
CA LEU A 55 4.82 3.12 -9.36
C LEU A 55 3.96 4.38 -9.22
N VAL A 56 4.00 5.06 -8.06
CA VAL A 56 3.24 6.32 -7.87
C VAL A 56 3.69 7.38 -8.86
N SER A 57 5.01 7.56 -9.03
CA SER A 57 5.57 8.51 -10.00
C SER A 57 5.14 8.19 -11.43
N GLU A 58 5.12 6.91 -11.83
CA GLU A 58 4.66 6.48 -13.14
C GLU A 58 3.17 6.80 -13.35
N LEU A 59 2.32 6.49 -12.37
CA LEU A 59 0.89 6.78 -12.43
C LEU A 59 0.60 8.28 -12.50
N GLU A 60 1.37 9.10 -11.78
CA GLU A 60 1.24 10.57 -11.83
C GLU A 60 1.69 11.14 -13.17
N LYS A 61 2.83 10.66 -13.72
CA LYS A 61 3.31 11.05 -15.05
C LYS A 61 2.33 10.69 -16.16
N GLU A 62 1.64 9.56 -16.05
CA GLU A 62 0.58 9.15 -16.97
C GLU A 62 -0.76 9.84 -16.74
N ASN A 63 -0.83 10.76 -15.76
CA ASN A 63 -2.05 11.45 -15.33
C ASN A 63 -3.19 10.47 -15.00
N LEU A 64 -2.86 9.35 -14.34
CA LEU A 64 -3.82 8.34 -13.90
C LEU A 64 -4.38 8.59 -12.50
N LEU A 65 -3.72 9.43 -11.70
CA LEU A 65 -4.12 9.83 -10.35
C LEU A 65 -4.61 11.29 -10.30
N PHE A 66 -5.35 11.71 -11.32
CA PHE A 66 -6.01 13.02 -11.35
C PHE A 66 -7.14 13.10 -10.30
N PRO A 67 -7.50 14.28 -9.78
CA PRO A 67 -8.59 14.40 -8.79
C PRO A 67 -9.89 13.72 -9.27
N GLY A 68 -10.39 12.74 -8.51
CA GLY A 68 -11.61 12.00 -8.85
C GLY A 68 -11.41 10.81 -9.80
N TRP A 69 -10.16 10.39 -10.07
CA TRP A 69 -9.85 9.20 -10.88
C TRP A 69 -10.53 7.93 -10.32
N ASN A 70 -10.66 7.84 -9.00
CA ASN A 70 -11.31 6.75 -8.27
C ASN A 70 -12.81 6.62 -8.56
N GLN A 71 -13.44 7.58 -9.26
CA GLN A 71 -14.83 7.51 -9.71
C GLN A 71 -14.96 7.03 -11.17
N LYS A 72 -13.84 6.90 -11.90
CA LYS A 72 -13.83 6.53 -13.31
C LYS A 72 -13.36 5.09 -13.47
N THR A 73 -14.26 4.20 -13.86
CA THR A 73 -13.99 2.76 -14.02
C THR A 73 -12.77 2.48 -14.89
N ASP A 74 -12.55 3.25 -15.95
CA ASP A 74 -11.40 3.06 -16.85
C ASP A 74 -10.08 3.50 -16.20
N ALA A 75 -10.09 4.57 -15.41
CA ALA A 75 -8.91 4.99 -14.65
C ALA A 75 -8.55 3.94 -13.59
N ILE A 76 -9.55 3.42 -12.85
CA ILE A 76 -9.37 2.34 -11.87
C ILE A 76 -8.76 1.10 -12.54
N LYS A 77 -9.27 0.70 -13.71
CA LYS A 77 -8.72 -0.43 -14.47
C LYS A 77 -7.26 -0.21 -14.86
N ARG A 78 -6.92 0.98 -15.38
CA ARG A 78 -5.55 1.32 -15.79
C ARG A 78 -4.57 1.33 -14.62
N VAL A 79 -4.94 1.97 -13.50
CA VAL A 79 -4.18 1.91 -12.24
C VAL A 79 -4.03 0.45 -11.79
N GLY A 80 -5.13 -0.31 -11.83
CA GLY A 80 -5.16 -1.73 -11.50
C GLY A 80 -4.16 -2.59 -12.27
N LEU A 81 -4.01 -2.35 -13.58
CA LEU A 81 -3.03 -3.08 -14.40
C LEU A 81 -1.59 -2.82 -13.94
N LYS A 82 -1.25 -1.58 -13.61
CA LYS A 82 0.09 -1.20 -13.13
C LYS A 82 0.37 -1.80 -11.74
N VAL A 83 -0.61 -1.78 -10.84
CA VAL A 83 -0.51 -2.44 -9.52
C VAL A 83 -0.32 -3.96 -9.68
N ARG A 84 -1.10 -4.62 -10.56
CA ARG A 84 -0.90 -6.06 -10.85
C ARG A 84 0.49 -6.33 -11.40
N ALA A 85 1.01 -5.47 -12.27
CA ALA A 85 2.35 -5.61 -12.82
C ALA A 85 3.44 -5.51 -11.73
N LEU A 86 3.28 -4.60 -10.75
CA LEU A 86 4.15 -4.52 -9.59
C LEU A 86 4.11 -5.83 -8.77
N ILE A 87 2.92 -6.27 -8.38
CA ILE A 87 2.73 -7.47 -7.55
C ILE A 87 3.28 -8.73 -8.24
N ARG A 88 3.11 -8.87 -9.56
CA ARG A 88 3.62 -10.02 -10.32
C ARG A 88 5.15 -10.13 -10.31
N LYS A 89 5.88 -9.02 -10.15
CA LYS A 89 7.35 -9.03 -10.03
C LYS A 89 7.82 -9.65 -8.72
N ILE A 90 6.93 -9.74 -7.72
CA ILE A 90 7.24 -10.35 -6.43
C ILE A 90 7.17 -11.88 -6.57
N ARG A 91 8.29 -12.53 -6.24
CA ARG A 91 8.45 -13.98 -6.28
C ARG A 91 7.94 -14.61 -4.99
N GLY A 92 7.53 -15.88 -5.05
CA GLY A 92 7.14 -16.66 -3.88
C GLY A 92 5.68 -16.49 -3.43
N LEU A 93 4.86 -15.70 -4.15
CA LEU A 93 3.45 -15.54 -3.84
C LEU A 93 2.57 -16.54 -4.60
N THR A 94 1.53 -17.03 -3.92
CA THR A 94 0.43 -17.75 -4.55
C THR A 94 -0.44 -16.82 -5.39
N PHE A 95 -1.37 -17.37 -6.16
CA PHE A 95 -2.33 -16.55 -6.90
C PHE A 95 -3.23 -15.77 -5.92
N GLU A 96 -3.66 -16.43 -4.85
CA GLU A 96 -4.53 -15.90 -3.81
C GLU A 96 -3.87 -14.74 -3.07
N ASP A 97 -2.60 -14.88 -2.68
CA ASP A 97 -1.85 -13.80 -2.01
C ASP A 97 -1.74 -12.56 -2.91
N ARG A 98 -1.47 -12.77 -4.20
CA ARG A 98 -1.38 -11.68 -5.18
C ARG A 98 -2.71 -10.98 -5.37
N GLU A 99 -3.80 -11.73 -5.40
CA GLU A 99 -5.14 -11.17 -5.56
C GLU A 99 -5.57 -10.40 -4.31
N GLN A 100 -5.24 -10.90 -3.13
CA GLN A 100 -5.50 -10.22 -1.86
C GLN A 100 -4.71 -8.90 -1.78
N LEU A 101 -3.41 -8.92 -2.06
CA LEU A 101 -2.58 -7.72 -2.11
C LEU A 101 -3.09 -6.71 -3.15
N TYR A 102 -3.51 -7.19 -4.31
CA TYR A 102 -4.08 -6.34 -5.36
C TYR A 102 -5.33 -5.60 -4.87
N LYS A 103 -6.29 -6.34 -4.27
CA LYS A 103 -7.53 -5.78 -3.76
C LYS A 103 -7.27 -4.74 -2.68
N GLU A 104 -6.39 -5.06 -1.75
CA GLU A 104 -6.04 -4.18 -0.63
C GLU A 104 -5.35 -2.89 -1.11
N ILE A 105 -4.39 -2.98 -2.03
CA ILE A 105 -3.70 -1.81 -2.57
C ILE A 105 -4.67 -0.91 -3.35
N ILE A 106 -5.55 -1.49 -4.18
CA ILE A 106 -6.52 -0.72 -4.95
C ILE A 106 -7.54 -0.04 -4.04
N ASP A 107 -8.06 -0.73 -3.03
CA ASP A 107 -8.97 -0.16 -2.04
C ASP A 107 -8.33 1.00 -1.26
N ASN A 108 -7.05 0.88 -0.88
CA ASN A 108 -6.35 1.97 -0.21
C ASN A 108 -6.13 3.17 -1.14
N LEU A 109 -5.70 2.93 -2.39
CA LEU A 109 -5.49 3.98 -3.38
C LEU A 109 -6.78 4.74 -3.70
N THR A 110 -7.92 4.06 -3.83
CA THR A 110 -9.20 4.71 -4.11
C THR A 110 -9.68 5.57 -2.96
N LYS A 111 -9.34 5.24 -1.70
CA LYS A 111 -9.69 6.06 -0.52
C LYS A 111 -8.91 7.38 -0.43
N VAL A 112 -7.75 7.45 -1.06
CA VAL A 112 -6.87 8.64 -1.05
C VAL A 112 -6.83 9.35 -2.42
N GLY A 113 -7.71 8.93 -3.34
CA GLY A 113 -7.75 9.32 -4.75
C GLY A 113 -8.82 10.33 -5.12
#